data_AF-A0A257JY68-F1
#
_entry.id   AF-A0A257JY68-F1
#
_cell.length_a   1.000
_cell.length_b   1.000
_cell.length_c   1.000
_cell.angle_alpha   90.00
_cell.angle_beta   90.00
_cell.angle_gamma   90.00
#
_symmetry.space_group_name_H-M   'P 1'
#
loop_
_entity.id
_entity.type
_entity.pdbx_description
1 polymer ?
#
loop_
_entity_poly.entity_id
_entity_poly.type
_entity_poly.pdbx_seq_one_letter_code
_entity_poly.pdbx_strand_id
1 'polypeptide(L)'
;MKIRQERKLDMYNVTSGFLTATDVAIINQMPQFTVVHDKLKAVIDRIEAASQVQVRQTTGYTQQRDALREPIETQATEITRRITVFAINTSNVSLEQMMKFSKSGIHRMTNKQFIANARTIVNLVNPIIKDVEAYGVTQPMIDEFLTEVEALDNYLPEPRTAVVNRTYSTAEINAMFREGDRLLKLLDKYVAMLEFREADFFKRYRLCRSIIDPAVRKRSLAGTVTDEDGQPLRNVRVAIAGKPSTLSSDTGAFHFPHLTAGEYPVAFARNGYKDLIVNALITNGTRTTLNVVLSEL
;
A
#
# COMPACT_ATOMS: atom_id res chain seq x y z
N MET A 1 4.51 -5.95 -1.49
CA MET A 1 5.73 -6.69 -1.87
C MET A 1 6.56 -5.82 -2.85
N LYS A 2 7.83 -6.16 -3.18
CA LYS A 2 8.57 -5.42 -4.25
C LYS A 2 8.19 -5.98 -5.63
N ILE A 3 8.18 -5.15 -6.67
CA ILE A 3 7.88 -5.57 -8.07
C ILE A 3 8.68 -6.80 -8.51
N ARG A 4 9.98 -6.86 -8.16
CA ARG A 4 10.84 -8.01 -8.49
C ARG A 4 10.40 -9.29 -7.78
N GLN A 5 9.87 -9.19 -6.57
CA GLN A 5 9.37 -10.33 -5.79
C GLN A 5 8.01 -10.79 -6.31
N GLU A 6 7.14 -9.86 -6.72
CA GLU A 6 5.85 -10.18 -7.37
C GLU A 6 6.09 -11.00 -8.65
N ARG A 7 6.95 -10.51 -9.54
CA ARG A 7 7.32 -11.24 -10.77
C ARG A 7 7.94 -12.61 -10.51
N LYS A 8 8.62 -12.76 -9.36
CA LYS A 8 9.21 -14.03 -8.97
C LYS A 8 8.16 -15.00 -8.45
N LEU A 9 7.17 -14.51 -7.70
CA LEU A 9 6.00 -15.27 -7.30
C LEU A 9 5.18 -15.71 -8.52
N ASP A 10 4.99 -14.83 -9.51
CA ASP A 10 4.34 -15.18 -10.78
C ASP A 10 5.07 -16.34 -11.47
N MET A 11 6.40 -16.30 -11.53
CA MET A 11 7.20 -17.41 -12.07
C MET A 11 7.04 -18.70 -11.25
N TYR A 12 6.95 -18.63 -9.92
CA TYR A 12 6.69 -19.79 -9.07
C TYR A 12 5.32 -20.40 -9.38
N ASN A 13 4.30 -19.55 -9.55
CA ASN A 13 2.93 -19.95 -9.87
C ASN A 13 2.84 -20.60 -11.26
N VAL A 14 3.46 -20.01 -12.28
CA VAL A 14 3.52 -20.58 -13.63
C VAL A 14 4.25 -21.92 -13.64
N THR A 15 5.39 -22.02 -12.94
CA THR A 15 6.15 -23.28 -12.82
C THR A 15 5.34 -24.35 -12.09
N SER A 16 4.75 -24.02 -10.94
CA SER A 16 3.96 -24.97 -10.15
C SER A 16 2.68 -25.42 -10.86
N GLY A 17 2.02 -24.50 -11.58
CA GLY A 17 0.86 -24.79 -12.41
C GLY A 17 1.18 -25.74 -13.56
N PHE A 18 2.28 -25.50 -14.29
CA PHE A 18 2.75 -26.41 -15.33
C PHE A 18 3.06 -27.82 -14.79
N LEU A 19 3.76 -27.91 -13.66
CA LEU A 19 4.07 -29.19 -13.02
C LEU A 19 2.83 -29.94 -12.53
N THR A 20 1.81 -29.21 -12.06
CA THR A 20 0.53 -29.82 -11.65
C THR A 20 -0.28 -30.33 -12.85
N ALA A 21 -0.16 -29.67 -14.00
CA ALA A 21 -0.83 -30.06 -15.25
C ALA A 21 -0.07 -31.11 -16.07
N THR A 22 1.11 -31.55 -15.63
CA THR A 22 1.93 -32.55 -16.33
C THR A 22 1.44 -33.96 -16.03
N ASP A 23 1.53 -34.86 -17.03
CA ASP A 23 1.16 -36.27 -16.88
C ASP A 23 1.93 -36.96 -15.76
N VAL A 24 1.19 -37.68 -14.90
CA VAL A 24 1.73 -38.38 -13.72
C VAL A 24 2.78 -39.44 -14.11
N ALA A 25 2.69 -40.01 -15.31
CA ALA A 25 3.66 -40.97 -15.82
C ALA A 25 5.06 -40.36 -16.00
N ILE A 26 5.15 -39.10 -16.44
CA ILE A 26 6.43 -38.37 -16.58
C ILE A 26 6.98 -38.01 -15.19
N ILE A 27 6.09 -37.57 -14.28
CA ILE A 27 6.46 -37.20 -12.91
C ILE A 27 7.02 -38.40 -12.13
N ASN A 28 6.42 -39.59 -12.29
CA ASN A 28 6.84 -40.81 -11.61
C ASN A 28 8.24 -41.31 -12.02
N GLN A 29 8.79 -40.82 -13.15
CA GLN A 29 10.18 -41.12 -13.53
C GLN A 29 11.21 -40.40 -12.64
N MET A 30 10.78 -39.43 -11.84
CA MET A 30 11.63 -38.67 -10.91
C MET A 30 11.29 -39.04 -9.45
N PRO A 31 12.13 -39.83 -8.76
CA PRO A 31 11.89 -40.19 -7.36
C PRO A 31 11.81 -38.96 -6.46
N GLN A 32 10.87 -38.95 -5.51
CA GLN A 32 10.65 -37.86 -4.54
C GLN A 32 10.32 -36.48 -5.13
N PHE A 33 10.08 -36.36 -6.44
CA PHE A 33 9.76 -35.09 -7.08
C PHE A 33 8.51 -34.43 -6.50
N THR A 34 7.44 -35.21 -6.31
CA THR A 34 6.16 -34.76 -5.76
C THR A 34 6.33 -34.11 -4.39
N VAL A 35 7.14 -34.71 -3.51
CA VAL A 35 7.45 -34.17 -2.17
C VAL A 35 8.10 -32.78 -2.24
N VAL A 36 9.00 -32.57 -3.21
CA VAL A 36 9.66 -31.27 -3.38
C VAL A 36 8.70 -30.25 -4.00
N HIS A 37 7.85 -30.68 -4.94
CA HIS A 37 6.84 -29.83 -5.55
C HIS A 37 5.77 -29.39 -4.53
N ASP A 38 5.32 -30.28 -3.65
CA ASP A 38 4.37 -29.96 -2.59
C ASP A 38 4.94 -28.96 -1.58
N LYS A 39 6.23 -29.10 -1.24
CA LYS A 39 6.93 -28.09 -0.42
C LYS A 39 6.98 -26.72 -1.11
N LEU A 40 7.16 -26.69 -2.44
CA LEU A 40 7.14 -25.43 -3.18
C LEU A 40 5.75 -24.79 -3.16
N LYS A 41 4.68 -25.59 -3.32
CA LYS A 41 3.29 -25.11 -3.18
C LYS A 41 3.04 -24.50 -1.81
N ALA A 42 3.41 -25.19 -0.74
CA ALA A 42 3.26 -24.67 0.62
C ALA A 42 4.03 -23.35 0.84
N VAL A 43 5.20 -23.16 0.21
CA VAL A 43 5.93 -21.89 0.27
C VAL A 43 5.21 -20.79 -0.50
N ILE A 44 4.62 -21.08 -1.66
CA ILE A 44 3.81 -20.13 -2.43
C ILE A 44 2.62 -19.64 -1.58
N ASP A 45 1.85 -20.56 -0.99
CA ASP A 45 0.68 -20.23 -0.17
C ASP A 45 1.05 -19.35 1.03
N ARG A 46 2.18 -19.64 1.68
CA ARG A 46 2.71 -18.83 2.79
C ARG A 46 3.12 -17.43 2.33
N ILE A 47 3.72 -17.29 1.14
CA ILE A 47 4.10 -15.98 0.58
C ILE A 47 2.86 -15.15 0.28
N GLU A 48 1.82 -15.75 -0.30
CA GLU A 48 0.56 -15.09 -0.61
C GLU A 48 -0.17 -14.63 0.65
N ALA A 49 -0.28 -15.49 1.67
CA ALA A 49 -0.86 -15.14 2.96
C ALA A 49 -0.11 -13.99 3.65
N ALA A 50 1.23 -14.03 3.67
CA ALA A 50 2.05 -12.97 4.25
C ALA A 50 1.95 -11.65 3.46
N SER A 51 1.78 -11.72 2.13
CA SER A 51 1.56 -10.55 1.28
C SER A 51 0.26 -9.83 1.62
N GLN A 52 -0.83 -10.56 1.88
CA GLN A 52 -2.12 -9.98 2.26
C GLN A 52 -2.05 -9.19 3.58
N VAL A 53 -1.27 -9.67 4.55
CA VAL A 53 -1.03 -8.94 5.81
C VAL A 53 -0.24 -7.66 5.57
N GLN A 54 0.76 -7.68 4.68
CA GLN A 54 1.58 -6.50 4.34
C GLN A 54 0.78 -5.38 3.65
N VAL A 55 -0.30 -5.73 2.94
CA VAL A 55 -1.16 -4.76 2.23
C VAL A 55 -2.11 -4.00 3.18
N ARG A 56 -2.35 -4.50 4.41
CA ARG A 56 -3.20 -3.80 5.38
C ARG A 56 -2.63 -2.42 5.68
N GLN A 57 -3.45 -1.40 5.43
CA GLN A 57 -3.06 0.00 5.50
C GLN A 57 -2.73 0.41 6.94
N THR A 58 -1.60 1.08 7.12
CA THR A 58 -1.19 1.70 8.40
C THR A 58 -1.56 3.18 8.49
N THR A 59 -2.31 3.69 7.52
CA THR A 59 -2.72 5.10 7.45
C THR A 59 -4.08 5.26 8.10
N GLY A 60 -4.20 6.21 9.03
CA GLY A 60 -5.46 6.46 9.76
C GLY A 60 -5.38 6.20 11.26
N TYR A 61 -4.31 5.56 11.76
CA TYR A 61 -4.18 5.24 13.18
C TYR A 61 -4.26 6.49 14.08
N THR A 62 -3.69 7.62 13.65
CA THR A 62 -3.75 8.89 14.38
C THR A 62 -5.18 9.44 14.42
N GLN A 63 -5.90 9.40 13.29
CA GLN A 63 -7.27 9.89 13.22
C GLN A 63 -8.21 9.02 14.06
N GLN A 64 -8.06 7.70 13.99
CA GLN A 64 -8.81 6.75 14.81
C GLN A 64 -8.51 6.90 16.30
N ARG A 65 -7.25 7.15 16.68
CA ARG A 65 -6.88 7.49 18.06
C ARG A 65 -7.61 8.76 18.51
N ASP A 66 -7.55 9.81 17.71
CA ASP A 66 -8.09 11.12 18.07
C ASP A 66 -9.63 11.08 18.16
N ALA A 67 -10.26 10.32 17.27
CA ALA A 67 -11.70 10.03 17.30
C ALA A 67 -12.12 9.27 18.56
N LEU A 68 -11.28 8.38 19.09
CA LEU A 68 -11.52 7.72 20.38
C LEU A 68 -11.26 8.66 21.56
N ARG A 69 -10.26 9.54 21.47
CA ARG A 69 -9.83 10.38 22.59
C ARG A 69 -10.76 11.57 22.85
N GLU A 70 -11.22 12.27 21.81
CA GLU A 70 -12.05 13.48 21.94
C GLU A 70 -13.37 13.30 22.75
N PRO A 71 -14.17 12.24 22.54
CA PRO A 71 -15.37 12.00 23.35
C PRO A 71 -15.02 11.73 24.83
N ILE A 72 -13.98 10.92 25.09
CA ILE A 72 -13.54 10.59 26.46
C ILE A 72 -13.06 11.85 27.18
N GLU A 73 -12.34 12.77 26.52
CA GLU A 73 -11.95 14.06 27.12
C GLU A 73 -13.15 14.92 27.52
N THR A 74 -14.22 14.86 26.71
CA THR A 74 -15.45 15.61 26.96
C THR A 74 -16.20 15.02 28.16
N GLN A 75 -16.38 13.70 28.19
CA GLN A 75 -17.00 12.98 29.31
C GLN A 75 -16.21 13.17 30.62
N ALA A 76 -14.87 13.05 30.57
CA ALA A 76 -14.01 13.27 31.72
C ALA A 76 -14.17 14.68 32.30
N THR A 77 -14.26 15.69 31.44
CA THR A 77 -14.46 17.09 31.84
C THR A 77 -15.83 17.27 32.51
N GLU A 78 -16.87 16.64 31.98
CA GLU A 78 -18.22 16.72 32.52
C GLU A 78 -18.32 16.07 33.91
N ILE A 79 -17.82 14.85 34.04
CA ILE A 79 -17.79 14.09 35.30
C ILE A 79 -17.02 14.89 36.35
N THR A 80 -15.83 15.38 36.01
CA THR A 80 -14.99 16.17 36.93
C THR A 80 -15.70 17.43 37.42
N ARG A 81 -16.36 18.17 36.53
CA ARG A 81 -17.10 19.40 36.89
C ARG A 81 -18.24 19.09 37.86
N ARG A 82 -19.03 18.04 37.60
CA ARG A 82 -20.13 17.62 38.47
C ARG A 82 -19.64 17.27 39.88
N ILE A 83 -18.53 16.52 39.98
CA ILE A 83 -17.95 16.14 41.26
C ILE A 83 -17.34 17.33 41.99
N THR A 84 -16.77 18.29 41.26
CA THR A 84 -16.23 19.52 41.87
C THR A 84 -17.33 20.31 42.58
N VAL A 85 -18.51 20.42 41.97
CA VAL A 85 -19.67 21.08 42.59
C VAL A 85 -20.14 20.32 43.84
N PHE A 86 -20.18 18.99 43.78
CA PHE A 86 -20.47 18.15 44.96
C PHE A 86 -19.46 18.40 46.10
N ALA A 87 -18.16 18.39 45.80
CA ALA A 87 -17.10 18.61 46.78
C ALA A 87 -17.20 19.98 47.48
N ILE A 88 -17.55 21.03 46.73
CA ILE A 88 -17.78 22.38 47.28
C ILE A 88 -18.97 22.38 48.24
N ASN A 89 -20.10 21.77 47.84
CA ASN A 89 -21.31 21.73 48.67
C ASN A 89 -21.12 20.92 49.96
N THR A 90 -20.31 19.86 49.90
CA THR A 90 -19.97 19.01 51.07
C THR A 90 -18.78 19.55 51.88
N SER A 91 -18.19 20.70 51.48
CA SER A 91 -16.99 21.28 52.11
C SER A 91 -15.77 20.34 52.16
N ASN A 92 -15.64 19.43 51.19
CA ASN A 92 -14.52 18.48 51.10
C ASN A 92 -13.38 19.05 50.23
N VAL A 93 -12.43 19.73 50.89
CA VAL A 93 -11.30 20.41 50.24
C VAL A 93 -10.36 19.42 49.52
N SER A 94 -10.20 18.20 50.02
CA SER A 94 -9.33 17.18 49.41
C SER A 94 -9.88 16.69 48.07
N LEU A 95 -11.17 16.36 48.02
CA LEU A 95 -11.83 15.93 46.78
C LEU A 95 -11.86 17.07 45.75
N GLU A 96 -12.09 18.30 46.21
CA GLU A 96 -12.06 19.49 45.34
C GLU A 96 -10.69 19.65 44.68
N GLN A 97 -9.58 19.57 45.43
CA GLN A 97 -8.22 19.70 44.88
C GLN A 97 -7.86 18.57 43.91
N MET A 98 -8.26 17.33 44.22
CA MET A 98 -7.99 16.17 43.37
C MET A 98 -8.78 16.21 42.05
N MET A 99 -9.93 16.90 42.02
CA MET A 99 -10.80 17.02 40.85
C MET A 99 -10.59 18.32 40.05
N LYS A 100 -9.48 19.04 40.23
CA LYS A 100 -9.17 20.26 39.43
C LYS A 100 -8.64 19.93 38.04
N PHE A 101 -9.42 19.21 37.22
CA PHE A 101 -9.09 19.00 35.80
C PHE A 101 -9.87 19.98 34.91
N SER A 102 -9.13 20.79 34.14
CA SER A 102 -9.71 21.65 33.10
C SER A 102 -9.69 20.96 31.75
N LYS A 103 -10.63 21.32 30.85
CA LYS A 103 -10.67 20.80 29.47
C LYS A 103 -9.32 20.94 28.77
N SER A 104 -8.71 22.11 28.85
CA SER A 104 -7.39 22.38 28.26
C SER A 104 -6.26 21.61 28.94
N GLY A 105 -6.37 21.36 30.25
CA GLY A 105 -5.43 20.55 31.00
C GLY A 105 -5.46 19.09 30.54
N ILE A 106 -6.65 18.51 30.46
CA ILE A 106 -6.89 17.14 29.98
C ILE A 106 -6.36 16.97 28.55
N HIS A 107 -6.70 17.89 27.66
CA HIS A 107 -6.27 17.84 26.26
C HIS A 107 -4.74 17.82 26.08
N ARG A 108 -4.02 18.54 26.94
CA ARG A 108 -2.55 18.63 26.91
C ARG A 108 -1.85 17.42 27.52
N MET A 109 -2.57 16.52 28.19
CA MET A 109 -1.96 15.34 28.81
C MET A 109 -1.47 14.36 27.74
N THR A 110 -0.39 13.65 28.08
CA THR A 110 -0.02 12.46 27.30
C THR A 110 -1.09 11.38 27.45
N ASN A 111 -1.27 10.52 26.45
CA ASN A 111 -2.28 9.44 26.51
C ASN A 111 -2.14 8.59 27.78
N LYS A 112 -0.90 8.29 28.19
CA LYS A 112 -0.61 7.53 29.41
C LYS A 112 -1.04 8.27 30.68
N GLN A 113 -0.78 9.58 30.77
CA GLN A 113 -1.22 10.40 31.90
C GLN A 113 -2.74 10.53 31.92
N PHE A 114 -3.37 10.72 30.76
CA PHE A 114 -4.81 10.81 30.65
C PHE A 114 -5.50 9.54 31.15
N ILE A 115 -5.08 8.36 30.69
CA ILE A 115 -5.63 7.07 31.14
C ILE A 115 -5.44 6.89 32.66
N ALA A 116 -4.25 7.19 33.19
CA ALA A 116 -4.00 7.10 34.63
C ALA A 116 -4.92 8.02 35.45
N ASN A 117 -5.13 9.26 34.97
CA ASN A 117 -6.01 10.22 35.61
C ASN A 117 -7.49 9.82 35.49
N ALA A 118 -7.91 9.30 34.34
CA ALA A 118 -9.26 8.80 34.12
C ALA A 118 -9.59 7.63 35.07
N ARG A 119 -8.67 6.66 35.22
CA ARG A 119 -8.80 5.58 36.21
C ARG A 119 -8.84 6.10 37.64
N THR A 120 -8.05 7.15 37.94
CA THR A 120 -8.08 7.80 39.26
C THR A 120 -9.44 8.45 39.54
N ILE A 121 -10.05 9.12 38.56
CA ILE A 121 -11.40 9.69 38.69
C ILE A 121 -12.40 8.58 39.02
N VAL A 122 -12.42 7.49 38.26
CA VAL A 122 -13.34 6.35 38.50
C VAL A 122 -13.16 5.78 39.91
N ASN A 123 -11.91 5.57 40.35
CA ASN A 123 -11.61 5.03 41.68
C ASN A 123 -12.08 5.95 42.82
N LEU A 124 -12.06 7.27 42.62
CA LEU A 124 -12.55 8.24 43.60
C LEU A 124 -14.07 8.36 43.60
N VAL A 125 -14.71 8.12 42.46
CA VAL A 125 -16.17 8.27 42.29
C VAL A 125 -16.95 7.04 42.73
N ASN A 126 -16.44 5.83 42.47
CA ASN A 126 -17.11 4.58 42.81
C ASN A 126 -17.57 4.50 44.28
N PRO A 127 -16.78 4.92 45.29
CA PRO A 127 -17.23 4.90 46.68
C PRO A 127 -18.34 5.89 47.03
N ILE A 128 -18.45 7.00 46.28
CA ILE A 128 -19.38 8.12 46.55
C ILE A 128 -20.56 8.16 45.59
N ILE A 129 -20.72 7.16 44.72
CA ILE A 129 -21.65 7.18 43.57
C ILE A 129 -23.10 7.50 43.96
N LYS A 130 -23.56 7.02 45.12
CA LYS A 130 -24.91 7.27 45.64
C LYS A 130 -25.16 8.73 45.99
N ASP A 131 -24.12 9.44 46.42
CA ASP A 131 -24.22 10.84 46.85
C ASP A 131 -24.13 11.80 45.66
N VAL A 132 -23.40 11.40 44.61
CA VAL A 132 -23.23 12.18 43.37
C VAL A 132 -24.33 11.91 42.32
N GLU A 133 -25.21 10.93 42.55
CA GLU A 133 -26.33 10.62 41.66
C GLU A 133 -27.29 11.82 41.51
N ALA A 134 -27.51 12.58 42.59
CA ALA A 134 -28.30 13.83 42.57
C ALA A 134 -27.67 14.93 41.70
N TYR A 135 -26.37 14.86 41.44
CA TYR A 135 -25.62 15.77 40.56
C TYR A 135 -25.52 15.21 39.12
N GLY A 136 -26.23 14.11 38.85
CA GLY A 136 -26.37 13.45 37.55
C GLY A 136 -25.15 12.66 37.11
N VAL A 137 -24.34 12.16 38.05
CA VAL A 137 -23.33 11.13 37.78
C VAL A 137 -23.92 9.78 38.17
N THR A 138 -24.24 8.93 37.18
CA THR A 138 -24.86 7.62 37.41
C THR A 138 -23.85 6.49 37.24
N GLN A 139 -24.13 5.32 37.84
CA GLN A 139 -23.28 4.13 37.69
C GLN A 139 -23.05 3.73 36.22
N PRO A 140 -24.09 3.68 35.34
CA PRO A 140 -23.90 3.34 33.94
C PRO A 140 -22.94 4.30 33.21
N MET A 141 -22.96 5.60 33.53
CA MET A 141 -22.05 6.58 32.91
C MET A 141 -20.59 6.33 33.28
N ILE A 142 -20.31 5.92 34.52
CA ILE A 142 -18.95 5.63 34.98
C ILE A 142 -18.43 4.32 34.36
N ASP A 143 -19.29 3.31 34.24
CA ASP A 143 -18.94 2.03 33.62
C ASP A 143 -18.69 2.20 32.09
N GLU A 144 -19.50 3.02 31.42
CA GLU A 144 -19.30 3.39 30.00
C GLU A 144 -17.98 4.16 29.82
N PHE A 145 -17.74 5.17 30.65
CA PHE A 145 -16.48 5.94 30.63
C PHE A 145 -15.25 5.05 30.83
N LEU A 146 -15.28 4.12 31.79
CA LEU A 146 -14.19 3.18 32.00
C LEU A 146 -14.00 2.26 30.79
N THR A 147 -15.08 1.78 30.18
CA THR A 147 -15.04 0.94 28.99
C THR A 147 -14.37 1.66 27.82
N GLU A 148 -14.69 2.93 27.60
CA GLU A 148 -14.06 3.75 26.56
C GLU A 148 -12.56 4.01 26.85
N VAL A 149 -12.20 4.25 28.11
CA VAL A 149 -10.79 4.43 28.53
C VAL A 149 -9.97 3.17 28.29
N GLU A 150 -10.50 1.99 28.61
CA GLU A 150 -9.84 0.71 28.33
C GLU A 150 -9.77 0.41 26.84
N ALA A 151 -10.78 0.80 26.05
CA ALA A 151 -10.73 0.70 24.59
C ALA A 151 -9.61 1.59 24.02
N LEU A 152 -9.41 2.79 24.55
CA LEU A 152 -8.29 3.66 24.17
C LEU A 152 -6.94 3.02 24.55
N ASP A 153 -6.78 2.48 25.77
CA ASP A 153 -5.53 1.85 26.22
C ASP A 153 -5.14 0.65 25.34
N ASN A 154 -6.12 -0.20 25.02
CA ASN A 154 -5.94 -1.33 24.10
C ASN A 154 -5.60 -0.91 22.67
N TYR A 155 -6.01 0.28 22.25
CA TYR A 155 -5.73 0.82 20.93
C TYR A 155 -4.34 1.49 20.82
N LEU A 156 -3.79 2.03 21.91
CA LEU A 156 -2.46 2.66 21.90
C LEU A 156 -1.30 1.78 21.39
N PRO A 157 -1.23 0.46 21.67
CA PRO A 157 -0.17 -0.39 21.13
C PRO A 157 -0.34 -0.74 19.66
N GLU A 158 -1.56 -0.67 19.08
CA GLU A 158 -1.86 -1.09 17.71
C GLU A 158 -0.94 -0.50 16.63
N PRO A 159 -0.62 0.81 16.63
CA PRO A 159 0.31 1.38 15.64
C PRO A 159 1.69 0.75 15.71
N ARG A 160 2.17 0.44 16.93
CA ARG A 160 3.48 -0.19 17.12
C ARG A 160 3.42 -1.66 16.70
N THR A 161 2.37 -2.38 17.05
CA THR A 161 2.12 -3.75 16.61
C THR A 161 2.09 -3.84 15.09
N ALA A 162 1.44 -2.89 14.41
CA ALA A 162 1.41 -2.82 12.95
C ALA A 162 2.81 -2.61 12.33
N VAL A 163 3.64 -1.74 12.92
CA VAL A 163 5.03 -1.52 12.47
C VAL A 163 5.89 -2.77 12.67
N VAL A 164 5.76 -3.43 13.82
CA VAL A 164 6.48 -4.67 14.14
C VAL A 164 6.07 -5.77 13.16
N ASN A 165 4.77 -5.99 12.97
CA ASN A 165 4.22 -6.98 12.04
C ASN A 165 4.71 -6.71 10.61
N ARG A 166 4.71 -5.46 10.14
CA ARG A 166 5.25 -5.12 8.81
C ARG A 166 6.72 -5.50 8.68
N THR A 167 7.52 -5.21 9.70
CA THR A 167 8.96 -5.52 9.70
C THR A 167 9.19 -7.03 9.70
N TYR A 168 8.45 -7.74 10.55
CA TYR A 168 8.48 -9.20 10.66
C TYR A 168 8.04 -9.89 9.37
N SER A 169 6.87 -9.55 8.82
CA SER A 169 6.37 -10.10 7.55
C SER A 169 7.32 -9.81 6.39
N THR A 170 7.98 -8.63 6.38
CA THR A 170 8.99 -8.33 5.35
C THR A 170 10.20 -9.26 5.47
N ALA A 171 10.66 -9.56 6.68
CA ALA A 171 11.76 -10.49 6.91
C ALA A 171 11.37 -11.93 6.54
N GLU A 172 10.16 -12.37 6.92
CA GLU A 172 9.63 -13.68 6.59
C GLU A 172 9.46 -13.89 5.08
N ILE A 173 8.87 -12.94 4.35
CA ILE A 173 8.74 -13.01 2.89
C ILE A 173 10.10 -13.23 2.23
N ASN A 174 11.14 -12.50 2.68
CA ASN A 174 12.49 -12.69 2.16
C ASN A 174 13.05 -14.09 2.46
N ALA A 175 12.79 -14.64 3.64
CA ALA A 175 13.19 -15.99 4.01
C ALA A 175 12.46 -17.04 3.14
N MET A 176 11.15 -16.89 2.93
CA MET A 176 10.34 -17.78 2.08
C MET A 176 10.80 -17.75 0.63
N PHE A 177 11.17 -16.60 0.07
CA PHE A 177 11.73 -16.56 -1.28
C PHE A 177 13.06 -17.30 -1.41
N ARG A 178 13.92 -17.26 -0.37
CA ARG A 178 15.18 -18.04 -0.34
C ARG A 178 14.90 -19.55 -0.22
N GLU A 179 13.89 -19.92 0.56
CA GLU A 179 13.43 -21.30 0.66
C GLU A 179 12.92 -21.81 -0.70
N GLY A 180 12.05 -21.04 -1.35
CA GLY A 180 11.54 -21.33 -2.70
C GLY A 180 12.66 -21.46 -3.73
N ASP A 181 13.70 -20.60 -3.69
CA ASP A 181 14.85 -20.72 -4.59
C ASP A 181 15.61 -22.03 -4.41
N ARG A 182 15.77 -22.50 -3.16
CA ARG A 182 16.43 -23.77 -2.86
C ARG A 182 15.61 -24.94 -3.42
N LEU A 183 14.28 -24.89 -3.24
CA LEU A 183 13.36 -25.90 -3.77
C LEU A 183 13.38 -25.92 -5.30
N LEU A 184 13.34 -24.75 -5.96
CA LEU A 184 13.44 -24.65 -7.42
C LEU A 184 14.77 -25.17 -7.97
N LYS A 185 15.89 -24.92 -7.28
CA LYS A 185 17.19 -25.49 -7.66
C LYS A 185 17.21 -27.01 -7.52
N LEU A 186 16.48 -27.55 -6.55
CA LEU A 186 16.36 -28.99 -6.37
C LEU A 186 15.47 -29.60 -7.47
N LEU A 187 14.35 -28.96 -7.81
CA LEU A 187 13.49 -29.37 -8.92
C LEU A 187 14.24 -29.35 -10.26
N ASP A 188 15.09 -28.36 -10.51
CA ASP A 188 15.94 -28.32 -11.71
C ASP A 188 16.81 -29.57 -11.86
N LYS A 189 17.36 -30.09 -10.75
CA LYS A 189 18.19 -31.29 -10.77
C LYS A 189 17.38 -32.55 -11.09
N TYR A 190 16.15 -32.62 -10.59
CA TYR A 190 15.24 -33.71 -10.94
C TYR A 190 14.81 -33.65 -12.41
N VAL A 191 14.39 -32.48 -12.88
CA VAL A 191 13.95 -32.29 -14.28
C VAL A 191 15.11 -32.54 -15.25
N ALA A 192 16.35 -32.24 -14.88
CA ALA A 192 17.53 -32.58 -15.68
C ALA A 192 17.71 -34.09 -15.90
N MET A 193 17.18 -34.96 -15.03
CA MET A 193 17.20 -36.43 -15.26
C MET A 193 16.40 -36.84 -16.50
N LEU A 194 15.43 -36.02 -16.90
CA LEU A 194 14.55 -36.26 -18.03
C LEU A 194 14.96 -35.48 -19.29
N GLU A 195 16.05 -34.74 -19.26
CA GLU A 195 16.50 -33.88 -20.38
C GLU A 195 16.61 -34.66 -21.70
N PHE A 196 17.16 -35.87 -21.64
CA PHE A 196 17.37 -36.72 -22.83
C PHE A 196 16.18 -37.64 -23.15
N ARG A 197 15.33 -37.95 -22.18
CA ARG A 197 14.17 -38.85 -22.35
C ARG A 197 12.93 -38.10 -22.83
N GLU A 198 12.70 -36.92 -22.26
CA GLU A 198 11.50 -36.10 -22.45
C GLU A 198 11.91 -34.65 -22.74
N ALA A 199 12.50 -34.43 -23.92
CA ALA A 199 13.08 -33.13 -24.29
C ALA A 199 12.05 -32.00 -24.32
N ASP A 200 10.81 -32.28 -24.76
CA ASP A 200 9.76 -31.25 -24.84
C ASP A 200 9.24 -30.84 -23.47
N PHE A 201 9.13 -31.79 -22.53
CA PHE A 201 8.84 -31.49 -21.13
C PHE A 201 9.92 -30.57 -20.53
N PHE A 202 11.19 -30.92 -20.71
CA PHE A 202 12.32 -30.13 -20.22
C PHE A 202 12.31 -28.69 -20.75
N LYS A 203 12.08 -28.50 -22.07
CA LYS A 203 12.00 -27.18 -22.69
C LYS A 203 10.86 -26.34 -22.09
N ARG A 204 9.66 -26.91 -21.98
CA ARG A 204 8.49 -26.21 -21.41
C ARG A 204 8.73 -25.82 -19.96
N TYR A 205 9.30 -26.72 -19.16
CA TYR A 205 9.69 -26.42 -17.79
C TYR A 205 10.66 -25.22 -17.70
N ARG A 206 11.70 -25.20 -18.54
CA ARG A 206 12.68 -24.09 -18.58
C ARG A 206 12.05 -22.76 -18.96
N LEU A 207 11.07 -22.76 -19.86
CA LEU A 207 10.31 -21.57 -20.23
C LEU A 207 9.46 -21.06 -19.04
N CYS A 208 8.75 -21.95 -18.34
CA CYS A 208 8.00 -21.60 -17.13
C CYS A 208 8.89 -21.02 -16.02
N ARG A 209 10.15 -21.46 -15.95
CA ARG A 209 11.18 -20.98 -15.00
C ARG A 209 11.78 -19.62 -15.33
N SER A 210 11.45 -19.03 -16.47
CA SER A 210 11.91 -17.70 -16.86
C SER A 210 11.09 -16.61 -16.16
N ILE A 211 11.78 -15.61 -15.59
CA ILE A 211 11.10 -14.44 -15.01
C ILE A 211 10.82 -13.47 -16.15
N ILE A 212 9.54 -13.23 -16.42
CA ILE A 212 9.13 -12.26 -17.43
C ILE A 212 9.26 -10.86 -16.81
N ASP A 213 10.16 -10.06 -17.37
CA ASP A 213 10.29 -8.64 -17.08
C ASP A 213 9.71 -7.84 -18.25
N PRO A 214 8.41 -7.54 -18.25
CA PRO A 214 7.86 -6.68 -19.28
C PRO A 214 8.50 -5.30 -19.12
N ALA A 215 9.13 -4.81 -20.19
CA ALA A 215 9.74 -3.49 -20.21
C ALA A 215 8.69 -2.44 -19.83
N VAL A 216 8.88 -1.77 -18.69
CA VAL A 216 8.03 -0.65 -18.27
C VAL A 216 8.32 0.51 -19.21
N ARG A 217 7.59 0.62 -20.31
CA ARG A 217 7.70 1.76 -21.22
C ARG A 217 7.14 2.97 -20.49
N LYS A 218 8.03 3.91 -20.15
CA LYS A 218 7.65 5.14 -19.45
C LYS A 218 6.61 5.89 -20.28
N ARG A 219 5.64 6.50 -19.59
CA ARG A 219 4.64 7.43 -20.14
C ARG A 219 5.35 8.44 -21.04
N SER A 220 5.24 8.25 -22.35
CA SER A 220 5.97 9.03 -23.34
C SER A 220 5.10 9.26 -24.55
N LEU A 221 5.26 10.45 -25.14
CA LEU A 221 4.71 10.76 -26.44
C LEU A 221 5.85 10.69 -27.45
N ALA A 222 5.59 10.09 -28.60
CA ALA A 222 6.49 10.18 -29.73
C ALA A 222 5.69 10.13 -31.01
N GLY A 223 6.33 10.45 -32.12
CA GLY A 223 5.66 10.43 -33.40
C GLY A 223 6.52 10.96 -34.50
N THR A 224 5.94 11.07 -35.69
CA THR A 224 6.58 11.63 -36.86
C THR A 224 5.75 12.77 -37.43
N VAL A 225 6.42 13.79 -37.94
CA VAL A 225 5.80 14.89 -38.69
C VAL A 225 6.18 14.74 -40.16
N THR A 226 5.18 14.71 -41.03
CA THR A 226 5.33 14.60 -42.49
C THR A 226 4.61 15.72 -43.22
N ASP A 227 4.95 15.93 -44.49
CA ASP A 227 4.21 16.78 -45.43
C ASP A 227 3.02 16.05 -46.05
N GLU A 228 2.21 16.75 -46.85
CA GLU A 228 1.11 16.20 -47.65
C GLU A 228 1.59 15.13 -48.64
N ASP A 229 2.81 15.27 -49.17
CA ASP A 229 3.49 14.28 -50.02
C ASP A 229 4.10 13.10 -49.24
N GLY A 230 3.92 13.06 -47.92
CA GLY A 230 4.46 12.01 -47.05
C GLY A 230 5.95 12.11 -46.76
N GLN A 231 6.62 13.20 -47.17
CA GLN A 231 8.04 13.42 -46.86
C GLN A 231 8.24 13.83 -45.39
N PRO A 232 9.27 13.31 -44.69
CA PRO A 232 9.52 13.67 -43.30
C PRO A 232 9.99 15.12 -43.15
N LEU A 233 9.40 15.85 -42.21
CA LEU A 233 9.71 17.26 -41.97
C LEU A 233 10.68 17.42 -40.80
N ARG A 234 11.90 17.89 -41.10
CA ARG A 234 12.92 18.25 -40.10
C ARG A 234 12.69 19.64 -39.51
N ASN A 235 13.14 19.85 -38.27
CA ASN A 235 13.13 21.15 -37.57
C ASN A 235 11.72 21.73 -37.35
N VAL A 236 10.70 20.88 -37.28
CA VAL A 236 9.37 21.27 -36.80
C VAL A 236 9.44 21.43 -35.30
N ARG A 237 9.05 22.60 -34.79
CA ARG A 237 8.93 22.84 -33.36
C ARG A 237 7.68 22.16 -32.83
N VAL A 238 7.87 21.20 -31.94
CA VAL A 238 6.81 20.52 -31.21
C VAL A 238 6.80 21.03 -29.78
N ALA A 239 5.65 21.53 -29.31
CA ALA A 239 5.51 22.11 -27.98
C ALA A 239 4.27 21.58 -27.26
N ILE A 240 4.40 21.36 -25.95
CA ILE A 240 3.31 20.99 -25.04
C ILE A 240 3.27 22.04 -23.94
N ALA A 241 2.08 22.54 -23.59
CA ALA A 241 1.93 23.56 -22.56
C ALA A 241 2.56 23.11 -21.22
N GLY A 242 3.44 23.94 -20.65
CA GLY A 242 4.12 23.64 -19.39
C GLY A 242 5.26 22.62 -19.47
N LYS A 243 5.71 22.25 -20.68
CA LYS A 243 6.85 21.34 -20.92
C LYS A 243 7.89 21.98 -21.87
N PRO A 244 9.16 21.56 -21.80
CA PRO A 244 10.17 22.01 -22.77
C PRO A 244 9.77 21.56 -24.18
N SER A 245 9.88 22.45 -25.16
CA SER A 245 9.66 22.12 -26.57
C SER A 245 10.82 21.31 -27.15
N THR A 246 10.54 20.55 -28.21
CA THR A 246 11.55 19.78 -28.97
C THR A 246 11.44 20.11 -30.46
N LEU A 247 12.51 19.84 -31.22
CA LEU A 247 12.49 19.87 -32.67
C LEU A 247 12.36 18.46 -33.25
N SER A 248 11.70 18.31 -34.40
CA SER A 248 11.72 17.07 -35.16
C SER A 248 13.08 16.83 -35.81
N SER A 249 13.49 15.56 -35.85
CA SER A 249 14.73 15.09 -36.48
C SER A 249 14.64 15.05 -38.02
N ASP A 250 15.72 14.66 -38.68
CA ASP A 250 15.81 14.42 -40.13
C ASP A 250 14.78 13.40 -40.66
N THR A 251 14.36 12.47 -39.83
CA THR A 251 13.29 11.49 -40.13
C THR A 251 11.90 12.00 -39.75
N GLY A 252 11.77 13.28 -39.38
CA GLY A 252 10.52 13.87 -38.90
C GLY A 252 10.12 13.41 -37.49
N ALA A 253 10.92 12.55 -36.84
CA ALA A 253 10.58 12.00 -35.54
C ALA A 253 10.77 13.01 -34.40
N PHE A 254 9.85 13.00 -33.44
CA PHE A 254 9.91 13.76 -32.18
C PHE A 254 9.64 12.85 -30.98
N HIS A 255 10.12 13.24 -29.80
CA HIS A 255 9.95 12.46 -28.57
C HIS A 255 9.86 13.35 -27.33
N PHE A 256 8.83 13.12 -26.52
CA PHE A 256 8.69 13.67 -25.17
C PHE A 256 8.74 12.52 -24.15
N PRO A 257 9.84 12.40 -23.40
CA PRO A 257 9.89 11.46 -22.30
C PRO A 257 9.12 12.00 -21.08
N HIS A 258 8.66 11.09 -20.22
CA HIS A 258 8.17 11.42 -18.86
C HIS A 258 6.96 12.35 -18.79
N LEU A 259 5.89 12.03 -19.51
CA LEU A 259 4.62 12.73 -19.39
C LEU A 259 3.75 12.15 -18.26
N THR A 260 2.98 12.99 -17.58
CA THR A 260 1.91 12.52 -16.69
C THR A 260 0.73 12.03 -17.51
N ALA A 261 -0.13 11.18 -16.94
CA ALA A 261 -1.35 10.80 -17.64
C ALA A 261 -2.30 12.00 -17.72
N GLY A 262 -2.93 12.17 -18.88
CA GLY A 262 -3.77 13.33 -19.18
C GLY A 262 -3.82 13.60 -20.68
N GLU A 263 -4.72 14.49 -21.05
CA GLU A 263 -4.80 15.03 -22.42
C GLU A 263 -3.90 16.26 -22.54
N TYR A 264 -3.09 16.28 -23.58
CA TYR A 264 -2.18 17.39 -23.86
C TYR A 264 -2.44 17.95 -25.27
N PRO A 265 -2.69 19.26 -25.41
CA PRO A 265 -2.61 19.90 -26.71
C PRO A 265 -1.13 19.99 -27.13
N VAL A 266 -0.81 19.39 -28.26
CA VAL A 266 0.54 19.36 -28.85
C VAL A 266 0.55 20.29 -30.05
N ALA A 267 1.32 21.37 -29.97
CA ALA A 267 1.46 22.35 -31.03
C ALA A 267 2.67 22.03 -31.91
N PHE A 268 2.47 22.09 -33.23
CA PHE A 268 3.46 21.86 -34.27
C PHE A 268 3.59 23.13 -35.11
N ALA A 269 4.80 23.67 -35.20
CA ALA A 269 5.07 24.92 -35.91
C ALA A 269 6.38 24.86 -36.69
N ARG A 270 6.37 25.32 -37.95
CA ARG A 270 7.56 25.44 -38.80
C ARG A 270 7.37 26.60 -39.79
N ASN A 271 8.42 27.38 -40.01
CA ASN A 271 8.37 28.48 -40.99
C ASN A 271 8.05 27.95 -42.40
N GLY A 272 7.07 28.55 -43.08
CA GLY A 272 6.56 28.09 -44.38
C GLY A 272 5.43 27.07 -44.33
N TYR A 273 5.00 26.63 -43.13
CA TYR A 273 3.89 25.69 -42.94
C TYR A 273 2.81 26.29 -42.04
N LYS A 274 1.57 25.79 -42.16
CA LYS A 274 0.47 26.15 -41.26
C LYS A 274 0.66 25.50 -39.89
N ASP A 275 0.54 26.29 -38.82
CA ASP A 275 0.60 25.78 -37.46
C ASP A 275 -0.57 24.83 -37.18
N LEU A 276 -0.31 23.73 -36.48
CA LEU A 276 -1.31 22.71 -36.16
C LEU A 276 -1.25 22.34 -34.69
N ILE A 277 -2.42 22.17 -34.06
CA ILE A 277 -2.55 21.70 -32.68
C ILE A 277 -3.34 20.39 -32.67
N VAL A 278 -2.78 19.34 -32.08
CA VAL A 278 -3.42 18.02 -31.96
C VAL A 278 -3.43 17.59 -30.50
N ASN A 279 -4.57 17.10 -30.02
CA ASN A 279 -4.69 16.59 -28.66
C ASN A 279 -4.18 15.15 -28.58
N ALA A 280 -3.18 14.92 -27.72
CA ALA A 280 -2.64 13.60 -27.42
C ALA A 280 -3.12 13.12 -26.05
N LEU A 281 -3.79 11.96 -26.03
CA LEU A 281 -4.15 11.28 -24.79
C LEU A 281 -2.99 10.40 -24.31
N ILE A 282 -2.44 10.74 -23.13
CA ILE A 282 -1.38 9.95 -22.49
C ILE A 282 -2.03 9.06 -21.43
N THR A 283 -1.99 7.75 -21.67
CA THR A 283 -2.49 6.75 -20.72
C THR A 283 -1.35 6.22 -19.85
N ASN A 284 -1.71 5.67 -18.69
CA ASN A 284 -0.73 5.13 -17.74
C ASN A 284 -0.07 3.86 -18.30
N GLY A 285 1.26 3.86 -18.38
CA GLY A 285 2.06 2.65 -18.62
C GLY A 285 2.27 2.27 -20.07
N THR A 286 1.83 3.10 -21.03
CA THR A 286 2.06 2.90 -22.46
C THR A 286 2.73 4.13 -23.10
N ARG A 287 3.34 3.93 -24.27
CA ARG A 287 3.82 5.01 -25.14
C ARG A 287 2.71 5.37 -26.12
N THR A 288 2.33 6.63 -26.16
CA THR A 288 1.40 7.16 -27.17
C THR A 288 2.19 7.53 -28.42
N THR A 289 1.74 7.07 -29.59
CA THR A 289 2.30 7.44 -30.89
C THR A 289 1.37 8.42 -31.60
N LEU A 290 1.89 9.57 -32.06
CA LEU A 290 1.12 10.61 -32.75
C LEU A 290 1.81 10.99 -34.07
N ASN A 291 1.26 10.54 -35.19
CA ASN A 291 1.74 10.93 -36.51
C ASN A 291 0.92 12.12 -37.02
N VAL A 292 1.61 13.13 -37.55
CA VAL A 292 1.01 14.41 -37.91
C VAL A 292 1.45 14.82 -39.31
N VAL A 293 0.50 15.30 -40.11
CA VAL A 293 0.75 15.90 -41.42
C VAL A 293 0.64 17.42 -41.27
N LEU A 294 1.63 18.17 -41.76
CA LEU A 294 1.57 19.63 -41.85
C LEU A 294 1.39 20.05 -43.30
N SER A 295 0.51 21.02 -43.54
CA SER A 295 0.28 21.63 -44.85
C SER A 295 1.16 22.87 -45.03
N GLU A 296 1.69 23.06 -46.23
CA GLU A 296 2.37 24.29 -46.63
C GLU A 296 1.40 25.49 -46.63
N LEU A 297 1.96 26.70 -46.48
CA LEU A 297 1.21 27.96 -46.42
C LEU A 297 0.69 28.45 -47.76
#